data_AF-A0A1M7J689-F1
#
_entry.id   AF-A0A1M7J689-F1
#
_cell.length_a   1.000
_cell.length_b   1.000
_cell.length_c   1.000
_cell.angle_alpha   90.00
_cell.angle_beta   90.00
_cell.angle_gamma   90.00
#
_symmetry.space_group_name_H-M   'P 1'
#
loop_
_entity.id
_entity.type
_entity.pdbx_description
1 polymer ?
#
loop_
_entity_poly.entity_id
_entity_poly.type
_entity_poly.pdbx_seq_one_letter_code
_entity_poly.pdbx_strand_id
1 'polypeptide(L)'
;MQGDINPAQQKSRVLWMRRDQNNYYHYLLTMELTLSNRNFCLFLLTQFPFASSDDLEIMLSDYLFDHFEMPSGEWLNGLTGTEEEEPWTGYTFIHPLNEEVTLYAEFRPHETVYFFNDTYLGNTGGHFHLSLFSWEELKAITAKAAHNESLLFLLLLPLTVGNVEEQAEIEAAIAQHLQNTSLELSGEQLELITQFLTRHLIFEDHEQNVFELLKNVGPVINRKHSERSRQKEDEDILPVNEIIKTALV
;
A
#
# COMPACT_ATOMS: atom_id res chain seq x y z
N MET A 1 -8.89 -16.12 21.02
CA MET A 1 -10.10 -15.35 21.37
C MET A 1 -10.32 -14.37 20.24
N GLN A 2 -11.39 -14.58 19.47
CA GLN A 2 -11.80 -13.70 18.37
C GLN A 2 -12.16 -12.32 18.94
N GLY A 3 -11.53 -11.29 18.41
CA GLY A 3 -11.91 -9.89 18.62
C GLY A 3 -12.45 -9.35 17.31
N ASP A 4 -13.71 -9.65 17.01
CA ASP A 4 -14.42 -9.00 15.91
C ASP A 4 -14.56 -7.51 16.23
N ILE A 5 -14.03 -6.67 15.33
CA ILE A 5 -14.11 -5.22 15.46
C ILE A 5 -15.56 -4.80 15.24
N ASN A 6 -16.14 -4.14 16.24
CA ASN A 6 -17.56 -3.78 16.26
C ASN A 6 -17.87 -2.66 15.24
N PRO A 7 -18.83 -2.84 14.31
CA PRO A 7 -19.23 -1.83 13.32
C PRO A 7 -19.68 -0.47 13.92
N ALA A 8 -20.05 -0.43 15.20
CA ALA A 8 -20.37 0.80 15.92
C ALA A 8 -19.15 1.68 16.21
N GLN A 9 -17.94 1.11 16.32
CA GLN A 9 -16.70 1.87 16.51
C GLN A 9 -16.28 2.59 15.21
N GLN A 10 -16.56 2.02 14.03
CA GLN A 10 -16.35 2.68 12.73
C GLN A 10 -17.22 3.94 12.56
N LYS A 11 -18.49 3.91 12.98
CA LYS A 11 -19.38 5.09 12.87
C LYS A 11 -18.99 6.25 13.79
N SER A 12 -18.27 5.99 14.89
CA SER A 12 -17.82 7.04 15.81
C SER A 12 -16.58 7.81 15.33
N ARG A 13 -15.77 7.23 14.44
CA ARG A 13 -14.57 7.85 13.84
C ARG A 13 -14.89 8.98 12.85
N VAL A 14 -16.04 8.91 12.18
CA VAL A 14 -16.49 9.90 11.18
C VAL A 14 -16.73 11.30 11.79
N LEU A 15 -17.00 11.39 13.10
CA LEU A 15 -17.22 12.65 13.79
C LEU A 15 -15.93 13.38 14.20
N TRP A 16 -14.80 12.66 14.30
CA TRP A 16 -13.50 13.26 14.64
C TRP A 16 -12.78 13.87 13.43
N MET A 17 -13.07 13.39 12.21
CA MET A 17 -12.47 13.93 10.98
C MET A 17 -12.98 15.34 10.59
N ARG A 18 -13.99 15.90 11.29
CA ARG A 18 -14.56 17.23 11.00
C ARG A 18 -14.16 18.33 11.97
N ARG A 19 -13.38 18.04 13.01
CA ARG A 19 -12.91 19.03 13.99
C ARG A 19 -11.41 18.89 14.15
N ASP A 20 -10.66 19.66 13.36
CA ASP A 20 -9.49 20.43 13.80
C ASP A 20 -8.74 20.98 12.59
N GLN A 21 -9.28 22.06 12.02
CA GLN A 21 -8.58 22.90 11.03
C GLN A 21 -8.00 24.18 11.65
N ASN A 22 -8.04 24.37 12.97
CA ASN A 22 -7.52 25.59 13.59
C ASN A 22 -6.88 25.31 14.95
N ASN A 23 -5.57 25.58 15.04
CA ASN A 23 -4.75 25.77 16.25
C ASN A 23 -3.76 24.67 16.70
N TYR A 24 -2.87 24.20 15.82
CA TYR A 24 -1.54 23.73 16.25
C TYR A 24 -0.46 24.08 15.22
N TYR A 25 -0.16 25.38 15.09
CA TYR A 25 1.09 25.82 14.50
C TYR A 25 2.04 26.22 15.63
N HIS A 26 3.04 25.39 15.92
CA HIS A 26 4.39 25.81 16.28
C HIS A 26 5.34 24.60 16.35
N TYR A 27 6.19 24.48 15.32
CA TYR A 27 7.35 23.59 15.21
C TYR A 27 7.12 22.07 15.34
N LEU A 28 6.36 21.50 14.40
CA LEU A 28 6.60 20.12 13.97
C LEU A 28 7.43 20.20 12.69
N LEU A 29 8.57 19.51 12.65
CA LEU A 29 9.20 19.13 11.38
C LEU A 29 8.08 18.50 10.54
N THR A 30 7.61 19.19 9.51
CA THR A 30 6.61 18.63 8.59
C THR A 30 7.25 17.41 7.95
N MET A 31 6.80 16.21 8.34
CA MET A 31 7.25 14.97 7.72
C MET A 31 7.06 15.06 6.21
N GLU A 32 8.16 15.02 5.46
CA GLU A 32 8.11 15.12 4.01
C GLU A 32 7.77 13.74 3.43
N LEU A 33 6.50 13.53 3.09
CA LEU A 33 6.00 12.28 2.49
C LEU A 33 6.21 12.31 0.96
N THR A 34 7.46 12.38 0.53
CA THR A 34 7.85 12.53 -0.88
C THR A 34 8.99 11.57 -1.23
N LEU A 35 9.22 11.33 -2.52
CA LEU A 35 10.31 10.46 -2.97
C LEU A 35 11.71 11.11 -2.83
N SER A 36 11.78 12.42 -2.54
CA SER A 36 13.02 13.10 -2.14
C SER A 36 13.44 12.78 -0.71
N ASN A 37 12.54 12.24 0.12
CA ASN A 37 12.86 11.84 1.49
C ASN A 37 13.33 10.37 1.53
N ARG A 38 14.65 10.19 1.70
CA ARG A 38 15.29 8.87 1.73
C ARG A 38 14.68 7.93 2.78
N ASN A 39 14.38 8.46 3.97
CA ASN A 39 13.82 7.64 5.05
C ASN A 39 12.41 7.15 4.69
N PHE A 40 11.62 8.00 4.04
CA PHE A 40 10.30 7.62 3.58
C PHE A 40 10.37 6.61 2.44
N CYS A 41 11.30 6.74 1.49
CA CYS A 41 11.53 5.72 0.46
C CYS A 41 11.90 4.36 1.07
N LEU A 42 12.80 4.32 2.04
CA LEU A 42 13.14 3.08 2.75
C LEU A 42 11.94 2.50 3.48
N PHE A 43 11.16 3.34 4.18
CA PHE A 43 9.93 2.91 4.83
C PHE A 43 8.95 2.28 3.83
N LEU A 44 8.71 2.89 2.67
CA LEU A 44 7.83 2.32 1.64
C LEU A 44 8.28 0.93 1.20
N LEU A 45 9.59 0.71 1.00
CA LEU A 45 10.14 -0.58 0.60
C LEU A 45 10.01 -1.68 1.68
N THR A 46 9.71 -1.33 2.93
CA THR A 46 9.41 -2.34 3.97
C THR A 46 7.97 -2.84 3.93
N GLN A 47 7.10 -2.25 3.10
CA GLN A 47 5.66 -2.54 3.09
C GLN A 47 5.27 -3.74 2.21
N PHE A 48 6.22 -4.59 1.81
CA PHE A 48 6.01 -5.68 0.86
C PHE A 48 6.23 -7.06 1.52
N PRO A 49 5.25 -7.63 2.23
CA PRO A 49 5.43 -8.84 3.04
C PRO A 49 5.72 -10.13 2.25
N PHE A 50 5.55 -10.10 0.92
CA PHE A 50 5.90 -11.21 0.02
C PHE A 50 7.11 -10.93 -0.87
N ALA A 51 7.81 -9.81 -0.67
CA ALA A 51 9.02 -9.51 -1.44
C ALA A 51 10.18 -10.39 -0.93
N SER A 52 10.40 -11.52 -1.58
CA SER A 52 11.44 -12.48 -1.26
C SER A 52 12.31 -12.81 -2.48
N SER A 53 13.48 -13.39 -2.23
CA SER A 53 14.35 -13.97 -3.24
C SER A 53 14.65 -15.40 -2.82
N ASP A 54 14.21 -16.37 -3.62
CA ASP A 54 14.45 -17.78 -3.34
C ASP A 54 15.92 -18.15 -3.57
N ASP A 55 16.59 -17.47 -4.51
CA ASP A 55 18.02 -17.67 -4.80
C ASP A 55 18.92 -17.21 -3.64
N LEU A 56 18.52 -16.12 -2.97
CA LEU A 56 19.26 -15.57 -1.84
C LEU A 56 18.74 -16.07 -0.48
N GLU A 57 17.58 -16.74 -0.45
CA GLU A 57 16.87 -17.17 0.75
C GLU A 57 16.62 -16.04 1.78
N ILE A 58 16.35 -14.81 1.30
CA ILE A 58 16.09 -13.63 2.15
C ILE A 58 14.84 -12.87 1.73
N MET A 59 14.31 -12.06 2.65
CA MET A 59 13.26 -11.07 2.37
C MET A 59 13.88 -9.73 1.97
N LEU A 60 13.12 -8.90 1.24
CA LEU A 60 13.52 -7.52 0.94
C LEU A 60 13.80 -6.72 2.21
N SER A 61 13.02 -6.92 3.28
CA SER A 61 13.27 -6.26 4.56
C SER A 61 14.68 -6.54 5.07
N ASP A 62 15.10 -7.81 5.06
CA ASP A 62 16.42 -8.23 5.56
C ASP A 62 17.52 -7.61 4.70
N TYR A 63 17.35 -7.65 3.38
CA TYR A 63 18.26 -6.98 2.44
C TYR A 63 18.38 -5.48 2.73
N LEU A 64 17.27 -4.78 3.00
CA LEU A 64 17.31 -3.35 3.32
C LEU A 64 18.08 -3.08 4.61
N PHE A 65 17.89 -3.88 5.65
CA PHE A 65 18.60 -3.73 6.92
C PHE A 65 20.12 -3.98 6.79
N ASP A 66 20.53 -4.89 5.92
CA ASP A 66 21.95 -5.21 5.72
C ASP A 66 22.67 -4.20 4.81
N HIS A 67 21.95 -3.55 3.89
CA HIS A 67 22.55 -2.74 2.83
C HIS A 67 22.28 -1.23 2.95
N PHE A 68 21.36 -0.79 3.80
CA PHE A 68 21.02 0.62 3.95
C PHE A 68 21.05 1.07 5.41
N GLU A 69 21.45 2.32 5.64
CA GLU A 69 21.18 2.99 6.91
C GLU A 69 19.68 3.22 7.03
N MET A 70 19.03 2.43 7.88
CA MET A 70 17.58 2.49 8.10
C MET A 70 17.17 3.72 8.90
N PRO A 71 15.93 4.22 8.72
CA PRO A 71 15.43 5.35 9.51
C PRO A 71 15.54 5.07 11.01
N SER A 72 15.87 6.11 11.80
CA SER A 72 15.96 5.97 13.25
C SER A 72 14.58 5.65 13.85
N GLY A 73 14.58 5.01 15.03
CA GLY A 73 13.34 4.75 15.76
C GLY A 73 12.56 6.04 16.09
N GLU A 74 13.24 7.16 16.32
CA GLU A 74 12.60 8.47 16.50
C GLU A 74 11.89 8.94 15.22
N TRP A 75 12.53 8.78 14.06
CA TRP A 75 11.92 9.12 12.78
C TRP A 75 10.71 8.22 12.49
N LEU A 76 10.85 6.92 12.72
CA LEU A 76 9.77 5.95 12.53
C LEU A 76 8.59 6.26 13.45
N ASN A 77 8.81 6.44 14.75
CA ASN A 77 7.75 6.81 15.69
C ASN A 77 7.10 8.15 15.32
N GLY A 78 7.88 9.09 14.77
CA GLY A 78 7.34 10.34 14.23
C GLY A 78 6.39 10.11 13.06
N LEU A 79 6.69 9.17 12.16
CA LEU A 79 5.83 8.80 11.03
C LEU A 79 4.62 7.99 11.49
N THR A 80 4.85 6.97 12.29
CA THR A 80 3.87 5.92 12.59
C THR A 80 3.04 6.19 13.84
N GLY A 81 3.44 7.17 14.65
CA GLY A 81 3.03 7.23 16.06
C GLY A 81 3.64 6.09 16.87
N THR A 82 3.18 5.92 18.11
CA THR A 82 3.59 4.82 18.99
C THR A 82 2.43 3.86 19.26
N GLU A 83 2.73 2.62 19.66
CA GLU A 83 1.72 1.59 19.95
C GLU A 83 0.80 1.94 21.14
N GLU A 84 1.28 2.79 22.05
CA GLU A 84 0.63 3.07 23.33
C GLU A 84 -0.34 4.26 23.27
N GLU A 85 -0.40 4.98 22.16
CA GLU A 85 -1.18 6.21 22.02
C GLU A 85 -2.60 5.95 21.50
N GLU A 86 -3.60 6.27 22.33
CA GLU A 86 -5.01 6.36 21.94
C GLU A 86 -5.57 7.77 22.19
N PRO A 87 -6.02 8.50 21.14
CA PRO A 87 -6.08 8.08 19.74
C PRO A 87 -4.69 8.01 19.08
N TRP A 88 -4.55 7.15 18.07
CA TRP A 88 -3.35 7.05 17.24
C TRP A 88 -2.96 8.41 16.65
N THR A 89 -1.67 8.72 16.66
CA THR A 89 -1.07 10.04 16.38
C THR A 89 -0.17 10.07 15.14
N GLY A 90 -0.04 8.95 14.43
CA GLY A 90 0.80 8.86 13.24
C GLY A 90 0.28 9.66 12.05
N TYR A 91 1.06 9.67 10.98
CA TYR A 91 0.74 10.39 9.75
C TYR A 91 -0.23 9.61 8.87
N THR A 92 -1.18 10.34 8.29
CA THR A 92 -2.01 9.87 7.18
C THR A 92 -1.58 10.59 5.91
N PHE A 93 -1.16 9.83 4.90
CA PHE A 93 -1.05 10.35 3.55
C PHE A 93 -2.45 10.47 2.94
N ILE A 94 -2.78 11.66 2.42
CA ILE A 94 -4.10 11.97 1.85
C ILE A 94 -3.91 12.45 0.42
N HIS A 95 -4.54 11.77 -0.54
CA HIS A 95 -4.41 12.10 -1.95
C HIS A 95 -5.74 11.93 -2.71
N PRO A 96 -6.37 13.03 -3.18
CA PRO A 96 -7.52 12.94 -4.06
C PRO A 96 -7.14 12.25 -5.38
N LEU A 97 -7.83 11.17 -5.73
CA LEU A 97 -7.66 10.46 -7.00
C LEU A 97 -8.52 11.08 -8.10
N ASN A 98 -9.73 11.50 -7.74
CA ASN A 98 -10.65 12.28 -8.57
C ASN A 98 -11.61 13.08 -7.68
N GLU A 99 -12.72 13.59 -8.26
CA GLU A 99 -13.72 14.38 -7.52
C GLU A 99 -14.51 13.57 -6.48
N GLU A 100 -14.54 12.24 -6.59
CA GLU A 100 -15.36 11.35 -5.76
C GLU A 100 -14.54 10.50 -4.79
N VAL A 101 -13.27 10.23 -5.10
CA VAL A 101 -12.43 9.29 -4.36
C VAL A 101 -11.15 9.95 -3.88
N THR A 102 -10.87 9.80 -2.58
CA THR A 102 -9.61 10.16 -1.95
C THR A 102 -8.94 8.93 -1.35
N LEU A 103 -7.66 8.74 -1.65
CA LEU A 103 -6.80 7.76 -1.00
C LEU A 103 -6.37 8.28 0.37
N TYR A 104 -6.47 7.40 1.37
CA TYR A 104 -5.86 7.55 2.68
C TYR A 104 -4.92 6.36 2.92
N ALA A 105 -3.66 6.64 3.27
CA ALA A 105 -2.74 5.64 3.79
C ALA A 105 -2.32 6.06 5.20
N GLU A 106 -2.79 5.33 6.21
CA GLU A 106 -2.44 5.54 7.62
C GLU A 106 -1.18 4.74 7.94
N PHE A 107 -0.09 5.43 8.27
CA PHE A 107 1.17 4.77 8.65
C PHE A 107 1.12 4.44 10.14
N ARG A 108 1.07 3.16 10.48
CA ARG A 108 0.99 2.69 11.88
C ARG A 108 2.24 1.92 12.25
N PRO A 109 2.48 1.68 13.55
CA PRO A 109 3.53 0.76 13.94
C PRO A 109 3.27 -0.60 13.27
N HIS A 110 4.27 -1.08 12.53
CA HIS A 110 4.26 -2.39 11.85
C HIS A 110 3.32 -2.58 10.67
N GLU A 111 2.51 -1.58 10.29
CA GLU A 111 1.60 -1.69 9.14
C GLU A 111 1.28 -0.34 8.50
N THR A 112 0.92 -0.38 7.22
CA THR A 112 0.19 0.71 6.57
C THR A 112 -1.22 0.25 6.28
N VAL A 113 -2.22 1.06 6.64
CA VAL A 113 -3.64 0.75 6.46
C VAL A 113 -4.21 1.67 5.38
N TYR A 114 -4.89 1.10 4.39
CA TYR A 114 -5.32 1.82 3.19
C TYR A 114 -6.84 1.94 3.10
N PHE A 115 -7.30 3.12 2.67
CA PHE A 115 -8.71 3.41 2.43
C PHE A 115 -8.89 4.20 1.14
N PHE A 116 -9.99 3.93 0.44
CA PHE A 116 -10.60 4.91 -0.46
C PHE A 116 -11.83 5.47 0.23
N ASN A 117 -11.82 6.77 0.51
CA ASN A 117 -12.80 7.41 1.39
C ASN A 117 -12.87 6.67 2.74
N ASP A 118 -14.01 6.08 3.07
CA ASP A 118 -14.24 5.27 4.26
C ASP A 118 -14.22 3.75 4.00
N THR A 119 -13.98 3.33 2.75
CA THR A 119 -13.88 1.92 2.38
C THR A 119 -12.46 1.40 2.61
N TYR A 120 -12.33 0.42 3.50
CA TYR A 120 -11.07 -0.29 3.77
C TYR A 120 -10.62 -1.09 2.54
N LEU A 121 -9.33 -0.99 2.24
CA LEU A 121 -8.71 -1.63 1.07
C LEU A 121 -7.74 -2.76 1.46
N GLY A 122 -7.11 -2.66 2.63
CA GLY A 122 -6.06 -3.60 3.01
C GLY A 122 -5.06 -3.04 4.02
N ASN A 123 -4.16 -3.91 4.46
CA ASN A 123 -3.02 -3.56 5.30
C ASN A 123 -1.80 -4.43 4.98
N THR A 124 -0.61 -3.94 5.33
CA THR A 124 0.70 -4.59 5.08
C THR A 124 1.31 -5.27 6.31
N GLY A 125 0.58 -5.34 7.44
CA GLY A 125 1.08 -5.86 8.71
C GLY A 125 1.14 -7.40 8.80
N GLY A 126 1.38 -7.92 10.02
CA GLY A 126 1.49 -9.37 10.25
C GLY A 126 0.21 -10.17 9.96
N HIS A 127 -0.94 -9.50 9.91
CA HIS A 127 -2.21 -10.02 9.42
C HIS A 127 -2.64 -9.26 8.17
N PHE A 128 -1.77 -9.23 7.17
CA PHE A 128 -1.99 -8.47 5.94
C PHE A 128 -3.24 -8.90 5.18
N HIS A 129 -3.80 -7.91 4.50
CA HIS A 129 -4.86 -8.07 3.52
C HIS A 129 -4.44 -7.29 2.26
N LEU A 130 -4.02 -8.00 1.21
CA LEU A 130 -3.36 -7.50 -0.01
C LEU A 130 -4.03 -8.04 -1.29
N SER A 131 -3.41 -7.85 -2.45
CA SER A 131 -3.90 -8.38 -3.74
C SER A 131 -5.32 -7.91 -4.07
N LEU A 132 -5.48 -6.60 -4.05
CA LEU A 132 -6.71 -5.88 -4.28
C LEU A 132 -6.83 -5.39 -5.73
N PHE A 133 -5.77 -4.78 -6.26
CA PHE A 133 -5.76 -4.21 -7.61
C PHE A 133 -5.19 -5.19 -8.62
N SER A 134 -5.80 -5.24 -9.80
CA SER A 134 -5.08 -5.75 -10.98
C SER A 134 -3.99 -4.77 -11.41
N TRP A 135 -3.02 -5.24 -12.19
CA TRP A 135 -1.98 -4.39 -12.77
C TRP A 135 -2.57 -3.23 -13.59
N GLU A 136 -3.60 -3.49 -14.39
CA GLU A 136 -4.31 -2.47 -15.16
C GLU A 136 -5.03 -1.44 -14.28
N GLU A 137 -5.64 -1.86 -13.18
CA GLU A 137 -6.29 -0.95 -12.23
C GLU A 137 -5.24 -0.03 -11.57
N LEU A 138 -4.08 -0.55 -11.18
CA LEU A 138 -2.98 0.26 -10.64
C LEU A 138 -2.53 1.33 -11.65
N LYS A 139 -2.22 0.93 -12.89
CA LYS A 139 -1.80 1.86 -13.95
C LYS A 139 -2.82 2.96 -14.21
N ALA A 140 -4.10 2.60 -14.27
CA ALA A 140 -5.18 3.55 -14.51
C ALA A 140 -5.32 4.58 -13.37
N ILE A 141 -5.13 4.16 -12.12
CA ILE A 141 -5.15 5.04 -10.95
C ILE A 141 -3.93 5.98 -10.96
N THR A 142 -2.73 5.44 -11.18
CA THR A 142 -1.48 6.21 -11.05
C THR A 142 -1.28 7.19 -12.20
N ALA A 143 -1.69 6.86 -13.43
CA ALA A 143 -1.56 7.73 -14.60
C ALA A 143 -2.29 9.08 -14.45
N LYS A 144 -3.26 9.18 -13.53
CA LYS A 144 -3.99 10.42 -13.25
C LYS A 144 -3.27 11.35 -12.26
N ALA A 145 -2.25 10.85 -11.56
CA ALA A 145 -1.64 11.55 -10.43
C ALA A 145 -0.63 12.65 -10.80
N ALA A 146 -0.55 13.06 -12.07
CA ALA A 146 0.34 14.10 -12.57
C ALA A 146 1.76 14.02 -11.97
N HIS A 147 2.12 14.93 -11.06
CA HIS A 147 3.46 15.00 -10.45
C HIS A 147 3.72 13.97 -9.34
N ASN A 148 2.70 13.23 -8.91
CA ASN A 148 2.78 12.24 -7.82
C ASN A 148 2.71 10.79 -8.31
N GLU A 149 2.79 10.54 -9.62
CA GLU A 149 2.64 9.21 -10.22
C GLU A 149 3.53 8.15 -9.55
N SER A 150 4.84 8.40 -9.44
CA SER A 150 5.78 7.45 -8.82
C SER A 150 5.51 7.21 -7.33
N LEU A 151 5.10 8.26 -6.60
CA LEU A 151 4.78 8.12 -5.18
C LEU A 151 3.51 7.28 -4.99
N LEU A 152 2.48 7.60 -5.77
CA LEU A 152 1.22 6.86 -5.73
C LEU A 152 1.39 5.41 -6.18
N PHE A 153 2.22 5.18 -7.20
CA PHE A 153 2.60 3.86 -7.66
C PHE A 153 3.22 3.05 -6.52
N LEU A 154 4.29 3.54 -5.90
CA LEU A 154 4.98 2.80 -4.82
C LEU A 154 4.11 2.61 -3.57
N LEU A 155 3.19 3.54 -3.28
CA LEU A 155 2.24 3.42 -2.16
C LEU A 155 1.21 2.32 -2.38
N LEU A 156 0.69 2.18 -3.61
CA LEU A 156 -0.37 1.22 -3.94
C LEU A 156 0.16 -0.14 -4.40
N LEU A 157 1.43 -0.21 -4.81
CA LEU A 157 2.07 -1.44 -5.30
C LEU A 157 1.94 -2.65 -4.35
N PRO A 158 2.02 -2.51 -3.00
CA PRO A 158 1.79 -3.64 -2.09
C PRO A 158 0.39 -4.25 -2.19
N LEU A 159 -0.60 -3.48 -2.66
CA LEU A 159 -1.98 -3.94 -2.83
C LEU A 159 -2.24 -4.52 -4.22
N THR A 160 -1.25 -4.59 -5.09
CA THR A 160 -1.42 -5.03 -6.48
C THR A 160 -1.04 -6.49 -6.66
N VAL A 161 -1.70 -7.17 -7.58
CA VAL A 161 -1.31 -8.47 -8.10
C VAL A 161 -1.11 -8.37 -9.60
N GLY A 162 -0.06 -9.03 -10.08
CA GLY A 162 0.27 -9.13 -11.50
C GLY A 162 0.26 -10.58 -11.98
N ASN A 163 0.12 -10.75 -13.29
CA ASN A 163 0.21 -12.04 -13.96
C ASN A 163 1.60 -12.23 -14.57
N VAL A 164 1.97 -13.48 -14.86
CA VAL A 164 3.28 -13.82 -15.46
C VAL A 164 3.44 -13.16 -16.83
N GLU A 165 2.35 -13.04 -17.58
CA GLU A 165 2.34 -12.38 -18.89
C GLU A 165 2.68 -10.88 -18.79
N GLU A 166 2.47 -10.27 -17.62
CA GLU A 166 2.72 -8.86 -17.33
C GLU A 166 4.10 -8.63 -16.71
N GLN A 167 4.86 -9.69 -16.40
CA GLN A 167 6.10 -9.61 -15.62
C GLN A 167 7.12 -8.61 -16.17
N ALA A 168 7.42 -8.68 -17.46
CA ALA A 168 8.41 -7.80 -18.07
C ALA A 168 8.00 -6.31 -18.02
N GLU A 169 6.69 -6.04 -18.10
CA GLU A 169 6.16 -4.69 -17.97
C GLU A 169 6.22 -4.21 -16.51
N ILE A 170 5.85 -5.07 -15.57
CA ILE A 170 5.90 -4.82 -14.13
C ILE A 170 7.33 -4.50 -13.69
N GLU A 171 8.31 -5.33 -14.09
CA GLU A 171 9.73 -5.12 -13.79
C GLU A 171 10.23 -3.77 -14.32
N ALA A 172 9.91 -3.44 -15.57
CA ALA A 172 10.31 -2.18 -16.18
C ALA A 172 9.69 -0.96 -15.45
N ALA A 173 8.40 -1.04 -15.11
CA ALA A 173 7.71 0.03 -14.39
C ALA A 173 8.26 0.20 -12.97
N ILE A 174 8.47 -0.88 -12.23
CA ILE A 174 9.07 -0.85 -10.88
C ILE A 174 10.45 -0.20 -10.95
N ALA A 175 11.32 -0.66 -11.85
CA ALA A 175 12.66 -0.09 -11.99
C ALA A 175 12.61 1.41 -12.31
N GLN A 176 11.73 1.83 -13.22
CA GLN A 176 11.52 3.24 -13.56
C GLN A 176 11.08 4.08 -12.34
N HIS A 177 10.13 3.58 -11.55
CA HIS A 177 9.64 4.32 -10.38
C HIS A 177 10.66 4.33 -9.23
N LEU A 178 11.44 3.27 -9.03
CA LEU A 178 12.54 3.22 -8.07
C LEU A 178 13.65 4.25 -8.40
N GLN A 179 13.92 4.49 -9.69
CA GLN A 179 14.89 5.52 -10.11
C GLN A 179 14.48 6.94 -9.74
N ASN A 180 13.18 7.19 -9.49
CA ASN A 180 12.68 8.49 -9.03
C ASN A 180 12.79 8.67 -7.51
N THR A 181 13.30 7.67 -6.79
CA THR A 181 13.54 7.75 -5.34
C THR A 181 14.90 8.37 -5.03
N SER A 182 15.02 8.91 -3.82
CA SER A 182 16.26 9.46 -3.25
C SER A 182 17.25 8.38 -2.77
N LEU A 183 17.02 7.10 -3.10
CA LEU A 183 17.88 6.00 -2.62
C LEU A 183 19.20 5.87 -3.38
N GLU A 184 19.36 6.53 -4.53
CA GLU A 184 20.57 6.48 -5.38
C GLU A 184 21.08 5.05 -5.63
N LEU A 185 20.17 4.15 -6.00
CA LEU A 185 20.46 2.73 -6.18
C LEU A 185 21.52 2.50 -7.27
N SER A 186 22.50 1.63 -7.00
CA SER A 186 23.38 1.09 -8.04
C SER A 186 22.58 0.25 -9.05
N GLY A 187 23.16 -0.04 -10.21
CA GLY A 187 22.50 -0.90 -11.21
C GLY A 187 22.12 -2.28 -10.65
N GLU A 188 23.01 -2.88 -9.85
CA GLU A 188 22.78 -4.17 -9.20
C GLU A 188 21.69 -4.08 -8.11
N GLN A 189 21.71 -3.02 -7.29
CA GLN A 189 20.68 -2.81 -6.27
C GLN A 189 19.30 -2.57 -6.89
N LEU A 190 19.25 -1.79 -7.97
CA LEU A 190 18.01 -1.52 -8.70
C LEU A 190 17.41 -2.80 -9.27
N GLU A 191 18.24 -3.63 -9.92
CA GLU A 191 17.81 -4.92 -10.47
C GLU A 191 17.29 -5.84 -9.37
N LEU A 192 18.05 -6.00 -8.28
CA LEU A 192 17.69 -6.90 -7.20
C LEU A 192 16.43 -6.46 -6.45
N ILE A 193 16.31 -5.17 -6.08
CA ILE A 193 15.09 -4.64 -5.45
C ILE A 193 13.89 -4.76 -6.39
N THR A 194 14.09 -4.56 -7.71
CA THR A 194 13.02 -4.78 -8.69
C THR A 194 12.54 -6.23 -8.66
N GLN A 195 13.46 -7.21 -8.63
CA GLN A 195 13.09 -8.63 -8.56
C GLN A 195 12.32 -8.96 -7.29
N PHE A 196 12.76 -8.46 -6.13
CA PHE A 196 12.04 -8.60 -4.86
C PHE A 196 10.60 -8.08 -4.95
N LEU A 197 10.42 -6.87 -5.50
CA LEU A 197 9.09 -6.27 -5.63
C LEU A 197 8.23 -6.98 -6.69
N THR A 198 8.80 -7.43 -7.81
CA THR A 198 8.07 -8.24 -8.79
C THR A 198 7.57 -9.54 -8.18
N ARG A 199 8.40 -10.19 -7.34
CA ARG A 199 8.03 -11.42 -6.64
C ARG A 199 6.87 -11.22 -5.65
N HIS A 200 6.76 -10.03 -5.08
CA HIS A 200 5.60 -9.66 -4.26
C HIS A 200 4.29 -9.66 -5.06
N LEU A 201 4.34 -9.27 -6.34
CA LEU A 201 3.17 -9.11 -7.20
C LEU A 201 2.77 -10.41 -7.89
N ILE A 202 3.75 -11.22 -8.28
CA ILE A 202 3.55 -12.43 -9.10
C ILE A 202 3.91 -13.66 -8.27
N PHE A 203 2.88 -14.32 -7.75
CA PHE A 203 3.01 -15.56 -6.98
C PHE A 203 3.31 -16.76 -7.88
N GLU A 204 3.97 -17.78 -7.33
CA GLU A 204 4.28 -19.05 -8.02
C GLU A 204 3.03 -19.79 -8.50
N ASP A 205 2.00 -19.81 -7.66
CA ASP A 205 0.72 -20.40 -8.02
C ASP A 205 -0.04 -19.41 -8.90
N HIS A 206 0.29 -19.41 -10.19
CA HIS A 206 -0.19 -18.42 -11.15
C HIS A 206 -1.72 -18.37 -11.27
N GLU A 207 -2.44 -19.46 -10.97
CA GLU A 207 -3.91 -19.46 -10.94
C GLU A 207 -4.47 -18.53 -9.85
N GLN A 208 -3.70 -18.28 -8.78
CA GLN A 208 -4.07 -17.34 -7.72
C GLN A 208 -3.86 -15.87 -8.11
N ASN A 209 -3.22 -15.58 -9.24
CA ASN A 209 -2.95 -14.22 -9.70
C ASN A 209 -4.08 -13.67 -10.59
N VAL A 210 -5.00 -14.53 -10.99
CA VAL A 210 -6.02 -14.21 -12.00
C VAL A 210 -7.30 -13.72 -11.34
N PHE A 211 -7.75 -12.53 -11.74
CA PHE A 211 -9.09 -12.05 -11.41
C PHE A 211 -10.15 -12.74 -12.28
N GLU A 212 -11.19 -13.23 -11.63
CA GLU A 212 -12.40 -13.73 -12.28
C GLU A 212 -13.53 -12.70 -12.15
N LEU A 213 -14.39 -12.60 -13.17
CA LEU A 213 -15.56 -11.73 -13.09
C LEU A 213 -16.77 -12.50 -12.55
N LEU A 214 -17.20 -12.17 -11.33
CA LEU A 214 -18.42 -12.72 -10.75
C LEU A 214 -19.63 -11.83 -11.08
N LYS A 215 -20.71 -12.45 -11.56
CA LYS A 215 -21.92 -11.74 -11.96
C LYS A 215 -22.50 -10.96 -10.77
N ASN A 216 -22.83 -9.69 -11.00
CA ASN A 216 -23.38 -8.73 -10.03
C ASN A 216 -22.42 -8.31 -8.90
N VAL A 217 -21.24 -8.91 -8.76
CA VAL A 217 -20.25 -8.57 -7.72
C VAL A 217 -19.06 -7.81 -8.32
N GLY A 218 -18.63 -8.19 -9.52
CA GLY A 218 -17.44 -7.64 -10.16
C GLY A 218 -16.24 -8.58 -10.04
N PRO A 219 -15.01 -8.06 -10.21
CA PRO A 219 -13.82 -8.90 -10.19
C PRO A 219 -13.54 -9.43 -8.78
N VAL A 220 -13.15 -10.71 -8.71
CA VAL A 220 -12.77 -11.44 -7.49
C VAL A 220 -11.50 -12.25 -7.75
N ILE A 221 -10.76 -12.59 -6.70
CA ILE A 221 -9.53 -13.35 -6.79
C ILE A 221 -9.53 -14.54 -5.83
N ASN A 222 -8.88 -15.65 -6.21
CA ASN A 222 -8.75 -16.82 -5.36
C ASN A 222 -7.59 -16.67 -4.35
N ARG A 223 -7.61 -15.61 -3.53
CA ARG A 223 -6.63 -15.38 -2.47
C ARG A 223 -7.32 -15.05 -1.16
N LYS A 224 -7.05 -15.82 -0.12
CA LYS A 224 -7.70 -15.66 1.19
C LYS A 224 -7.42 -14.29 1.84
N HIS A 225 -6.22 -13.77 1.62
CA HIS A 225 -5.77 -12.50 2.18
C HIS A 225 -6.12 -11.30 1.30
N SER A 226 -7.17 -11.38 0.49
CA SER A 226 -7.64 -10.26 -0.34
C SER A 226 -9.00 -9.74 0.11
N GLU A 227 -9.20 -8.43 0.02
CA GLU A 227 -10.52 -7.81 0.19
C GLU A 227 -11.49 -8.16 -0.95
N ARG A 228 -10.98 -8.68 -2.07
CA ARG A 228 -11.77 -9.20 -3.20
C ARG A 228 -11.70 -10.73 -3.28
N SER A 229 -11.42 -11.39 -2.15
CA SER A 229 -11.34 -12.85 -2.11
C SER A 229 -12.65 -13.51 -2.48
N ARG A 230 -12.62 -14.54 -3.33
CA ARG A 230 -13.79 -15.40 -3.61
C ARG A 230 -14.30 -16.14 -2.36
N GLN A 231 -13.54 -16.14 -1.27
CA GLN A 231 -13.88 -16.77 -0.01
C GLN A 231 -14.67 -15.84 0.93
N LYS A 232 -14.83 -14.56 0.55
CA LYS A 232 -15.65 -13.57 1.27
C LYS A 232 -17.08 -13.55 0.73
N GLU A 233 -18.00 -13.01 1.52
CA GLU A 233 -19.39 -12.81 1.11
C GLU A 233 -19.48 -11.67 0.09
N ASP A 234 -20.42 -11.79 -0.85
CA ASP A 234 -20.63 -10.80 -1.93
C ASP A 234 -20.85 -9.37 -1.36
N GLU A 235 -21.51 -9.26 -0.21
CA GLU A 235 -21.80 -7.98 0.46
C GLU A 235 -20.56 -7.25 0.99
N ASP A 236 -19.47 -7.97 1.25
CA ASP A 236 -18.19 -7.38 1.68
C ASP A 236 -17.34 -6.93 0.47
N ILE A 237 -17.43 -7.67 -0.64
CA ILE A 237 -16.63 -7.42 -1.85
C ILE A 237 -17.23 -6.26 -2.67
N LEU A 238 -18.55 -6.16 -2.71
CA LEU A 238 -19.29 -5.18 -3.51
C LEU A 238 -18.85 -3.73 -3.27
N PRO A 239 -18.81 -3.23 -2.01
CA PRO A 239 -18.36 -1.86 -1.73
C PRO A 239 -16.93 -1.58 -2.20
N VAL A 240 -16.04 -2.57 -2.07
CA VAL A 240 -14.64 -2.48 -2.50
C VAL A 240 -14.56 -2.38 -4.02
N ASN A 241 -15.29 -3.23 -4.75
CA ASN A 241 -15.33 -3.18 -6.21
C ASN A 241 -15.91 -1.87 -6.74
N GLU A 242 -17.00 -1.37 -6.14
CA GLU A 242 -17.61 -0.11 -6.58
C GLU A 242 -16.70 1.08 -6.29
N ILE A 243 -16.05 1.17 -5.12
CA ILE A 243 -15.16 2.32 -4.83
C ILE A 243 -13.93 2.35 -5.74
N ILE A 244 -13.36 1.18 -6.08
CA ILE A 244 -12.25 1.08 -7.03
C ILE A 244 -12.72 1.53 -8.40
N LYS A 245 -13.87 1.05 -8.87
CA LYS A 245 -14.44 1.46 -10.14
C LYS A 245 -14.69 2.97 -10.21
N THR A 246 -15.16 3.58 -9.12
CA THR A 246 -15.31 5.04 -9.05
C THR A 246 -13.96 5.76 -9.13
N ALA A 247 -12.89 5.22 -8.55
CA ALA A 247 -11.54 5.78 -8.67
C ALA A 247 -10.99 5.72 -10.11
N LEU A 248 -11.47 4.75 -10.91
CA LEU A 248 -11.05 4.57 -12.30
C LEU A 248 -11.72 5.55 -13.28
N VAL A 249 -12.79 6.25 -12.90
CA VAL A 249 -13.42 7.33 -13.69
C VAL A 249 -12.59 8.60 -13.61
#